data_AF-A0A142LHH4-F1
#
_entry.id   AF-A0A142LHH4-F1
#
_cell.length_a   1.000
_cell.length_b   1.000
_cell.length_c   1.000
_cell.angle_alpha   90.00
_cell.angle_beta   90.00
_cell.angle_gamma   90.00
#
_symmetry.space_group_name_H-M   'P 1'
#
loop_
_entity.id
_entity.type
_entity.pdbx_description
1 polymer ?
#
loop_
_entity_poly.entity_id
_entity_poly.type
_entity_poly.pdbx_seq_one_letter_code
_entity_poly.pdbx_strand_id
1 'polypeptide(L)'
;MQGEWLDLQHAQFVRVDAPAIGANVLYLEWRSGSQTGQVSRQRIWSFRQDASGTTRMDFFAFVDGTAWIGQGKTANAFKTLALDKLRGYGDRCALTFASEGQSVVGHISGKECSITAASGRRMAIDARVVLLADGSVQYRESGQLEDGRYAFRVPPTEPYQFVRTP
;
A
#
# COMPACT_ATOMS: atom_id res chain seq x y z
N MET A 1 7.37 13.29 27.14
CA MET A 1 6.81 12.57 25.97
C MET A 1 6.72 13.56 24.82
N GLN A 2 7.69 13.54 23.90
CA GLN A 2 7.54 14.22 22.61
C GLN A 2 6.55 13.38 21.82
N GLY A 3 5.36 13.92 21.55
CA GLY A 3 4.30 13.18 20.86
C GLY A 3 4.77 12.67 19.51
N GLU A 4 4.40 11.44 19.17
CA GLU A 4 4.53 10.91 17.81
C GLU A 4 3.59 11.72 16.90
N TRP A 5 4.08 12.86 16.41
CA TRP A 5 3.36 13.68 15.45
C TRP A 5 3.14 12.88 14.17
N LEU A 6 1.94 12.99 13.60
CA LEU A 6 1.67 12.48 12.26
C LEU A 6 2.62 13.18 11.29
N ASP A 7 3.47 12.42 10.61
CA ASP A 7 4.36 12.94 9.59
C ASP A 7 3.55 13.30 8.33
N LEU A 8 3.78 14.50 7.81
CA LEU A 8 3.11 14.94 6.59
C LEU A 8 3.62 14.12 5.39
N GLN A 9 2.70 13.56 4.62
CA GLN A 9 3.01 12.75 3.44
C GLN A 9 2.36 13.35 2.19
N HIS A 10 3.16 13.54 1.15
CA HIS A 10 2.68 13.83 -0.19
C HIS A 10 2.62 12.53 -1.00
N ALA A 11 1.42 11.97 -1.16
CA ALA A 11 1.21 10.69 -1.83
C ALA A 11 0.80 10.85 -3.30
N GLN A 12 1.39 10.04 -4.16
CA GLN A 12 0.95 9.82 -5.53
C GLN A 12 0.44 8.38 -5.67
N PHE A 13 -0.74 8.25 -6.29
CA PHE A 13 -1.33 6.98 -6.70
C PHE A 13 -1.56 7.06 -8.20
N VAL A 14 -0.77 6.34 -8.98
CA VAL A 14 -0.76 6.48 -10.44
C VAL A 14 -1.05 5.14 -11.09
N ARG A 15 -2.03 5.10 -12.00
CA ARG A 15 -2.25 3.93 -12.83
C ARG A 15 -1.08 3.77 -13.80
N VAL A 16 -0.49 2.58 -13.83
CA VAL A 16 0.65 2.26 -14.70
C VAL A 16 0.36 1.00 -15.51
N ASP A 17 0.99 0.88 -16.67
CA ASP A 17 0.99 -0.35 -17.47
C ASP A 17 2.11 -1.26 -16.99
N ALA A 18 1.75 -2.37 -16.35
CA ALA A 18 2.67 -3.36 -15.79
C ALA A 18 2.11 -4.78 -16.02
N PRO A 19 2.11 -5.26 -17.27
CA PRO A 19 1.33 -6.43 -17.68
C PRO A 19 1.79 -7.73 -17.01
N ALA A 20 3.06 -7.83 -16.61
CA ALA A 20 3.56 -8.98 -15.86
C ALA A 20 3.07 -9.02 -14.39
N ILE A 21 2.48 -7.93 -13.89
CA ILE A 21 1.97 -7.81 -12.51
C ILE A 21 0.44 -7.95 -12.48
N GLY A 22 -0.26 -7.33 -13.42
CA GLY A 22 -1.72 -7.42 -13.51
C GLY A 22 -2.32 -6.43 -14.49
N ALA A 23 -3.64 -6.55 -14.71
CA ALA A 23 -4.38 -5.70 -15.65
C ALA A 23 -4.71 -4.30 -15.08
N ASN A 24 -4.81 -4.17 -13.75
CA ASN A 24 -5.14 -2.92 -13.08
C ASN A 24 -4.11 -2.65 -11.99
N VAL A 25 -3.06 -1.91 -12.32
CA VAL A 25 -1.91 -1.70 -11.45
C VAL A 25 -1.77 -0.22 -11.11
N LEU A 26 -1.63 0.06 -9.81
CA LEU A 26 -1.24 1.37 -9.31
C LEU A 26 0.21 1.32 -8.82
N TYR A 27 1.00 2.30 -9.24
CA TYR A 27 2.26 2.68 -8.61
C TYR A 27 1.99 3.73 -7.54
N LEU A 28 2.55 3.50 -6.36
CA LEU A 28 2.47 4.41 -5.22
C LEU A 28 3.85 4.95 -4.91
N GLU A 29 3.94 6.27 -4.77
CA GLU A 29 5.12 6.97 -4.27
C GLU A 29 4.69 8.04 -3.29
N TRP A 30 5.17 7.92 -2.05
CA TRP A 30 4.93 8.89 -1.00
C TRP A 30 6.23 9.59 -0.67
N ARG A 31 6.14 10.90 -0.45
CA ARG A 31 7.27 11.74 -0.09
C ARG A 31 6.97 12.49 1.20
N SER A 32 7.93 12.45 2.13
CA SER A 32 7.78 13.13 3.42
C SER A 32 7.87 14.64 3.26
N GLY A 33 6.95 15.36 3.90
CA GLY A 33 6.92 16.81 4.03
C GLY A 33 6.43 17.58 2.79
N SER A 34 6.84 17.20 1.59
CA SER A 34 6.48 17.91 0.35
C SER A 34 6.50 17.02 -0.89
N GLN A 35 6.00 17.55 -2.01
CA GLN A 35 6.02 16.87 -3.32
C GLN A 35 7.43 16.50 -3.80
N THR A 36 8.46 17.22 -3.36
CA THR A 36 9.86 16.97 -3.71
C THR A 36 10.68 16.41 -2.55
N GLY A 37 10.01 16.04 -1.44
CA GLY A 37 10.65 15.45 -0.28
C GLY A 37 11.26 14.07 -0.56
N GLN A 38 11.94 13.52 0.45
CA GLN A 38 12.49 12.16 0.36
C GLN A 38 11.37 11.12 0.20
N VAL A 39 11.61 10.10 -0.63
CA VAL A 39 10.67 9.00 -0.80
C VAL A 39 10.59 8.22 0.51
N SER A 40 9.41 8.23 1.13
CA SER A 40 9.13 7.55 2.39
C SER A 40 8.52 6.16 2.16
N ARG A 41 7.75 6.01 1.08
CA ARG A 41 7.09 4.74 0.73
C ARG A 41 6.94 4.61 -0.77
N GLN A 42 7.20 3.40 -1.26
CA GLN A 42 7.00 3.05 -2.65
C GLN A 42 6.39 1.65 -2.75
N ARG A 43 5.29 1.49 -3.48
CA ARG A 43 4.54 0.21 -3.59
C ARG A 43 3.94 0.03 -4.97
N ILE A 44 3.60 -1.23 -5.27
CA ILE A 44 2.71 -1.59 -6.37
C ILE A 44 1.44 -2.20 -5.77
N TRP A 45 0.28 -1.72 -6.18
CA TRP A 45 -1.03 -2.32 -5.89
C TRP A 45 -1.59 -2.91 -7.17
N SER A 46 -1.92 -4.20 -7.16
CA SER A 46 -2.55 -4.89 -8.29
C SER A 46 -3.98 -5.28 -7.92
N PHE A 47 -4.96 -4.79 -8.68
CA PHE A 47 -6.38 -5.05 -8.45
C PHE A 47 -6.88 -6.13 -9.38
N ARG A 48 -7.62 -7.09 -8.82
CA ARG A 48 -8.28 -8.18 -9.55
C ARG A 48 -9.61 -8.52 -8.92
N GLN A 49 -10.47 -9.21 -9.66
CA GLN A 49 -11.64 -9.86 -9.08
C GLN A 49 -11.32 -11.32 -8.78
N ASP A 50 -11.79 -11.82 -7.64
CA ASP A 50 -11.79 -13.26 -7.39
C ASP A 50 -12.99 -13.94 -8.08
N ALA A 51 -13.09 -15.27 -7.93
CA ALA A 51 -14.14 -16.07 -8.56
C ALA A 51 -15.58 -15.67 -8.12
N SER A 52 -15.73 -14.99 -6.98
CA SER A 52 -17.01 -14.47 -6.50
C SER A 52 -17.35 -13.08 -7.05
N GLY A 53 -16.44 -12.47 -7.83
CA GLY A 53 -16.53 -11.09 -8.29
C GLY A 53 -16.07 -10.05 -7.26
N THR A 54 -15.57 -10.49 -6.10
CA THR A 54 -15.08 -9.61 -5.05
C THR A 54 -13.76 -8.98 -5.48
N THR A 55 -13.62 -7.67 -5.30
CA THR A 55 -12.37 -6.97 -5.63
C THR A 55 -11.31 -7.29 -4.58
N ARG A 56 -10.19 -7.83 -5.03
CA ARG A 56 -8.98 -8.13 -4.27
C ARG A 56 -7.87 -7.17 -4.70
N MET A 57 -7.03 -6.78 -3.74
CA MET A 57 -5.82 -6.02 -4.04
C MET A 57 -4.59 -6.73 -3.49
N ASP A 58 -3.73 -7.19 -4.40
CA ASP A 58 -2.40 -7.66 -4.05
C ASP A 58 -1.49 -6.46 -3.84
N PHE A 59 -0.72 -6.50 -2.76
CA PHE A 59 0.19 -5.44 -2.37
C PHE A 59 1.63 -5.94 -2.49
N PHE A 60 2.48 -5.14 -3.13
CA PHE A 60 3.88 -5.47 -3.37
C PHE A 60 4.80 -4.36 -2.88
N ALA A 61 5.88 -4.76 -2.20
CA ALA A 61 7.02 -3.90 -1.94
C ALA A 61 8.09 -4.10 -3.02
N PHE A 62 8.81 -3.04 -3.38
CA PHE A 62 9.97 -3.20 -4.26
C PHE A 62 11.10 -3.94 -3.53
N VAL A 63 11.82 -4.79 -4.27
CA VAL A 63 13.08 -5.38 -3.81
C VAL A 63 14.12 -4.28 -3.63
N ASP A 64 14.28 -3.48 -4.68
CA ASP A 64 14.95 -2.18 -4.75
C ASP A 64 14.08 -1.24 -5.58
N GLY A 65 13.75 -0.09 -4.99
CA GLY A 65 12.84 0.90 -5.54
C GLY A 65 13.50 2.00 -6.37
N THR A 66 14.83 2.09 -6.33
CA THR A 66 15.58 3.27 -6.78
C THR A 66 15.30 3.66 -8.23
N ALA A 67 15.29 2.67 -9.13
CA ALA A 67 15.01 2.88 -10.55
C ALA A 67 13.58 3.37 -10.86
N TRP A 68 12.66 3.22 -9.91
CA TRP A 68 11.23 3.50 -10.07
C TRP A 68 10.82 4.85 -9.49
N ILE A 69 11.71 5.51 -8.74
CA ILE A 69 11.45 6.81 -8.14
C ILE A 69 11.12 7.84 -9.22
N GLY A 70 10.00 8.54 -9.06
CA GLY A 70 9.49 9.55 -9.99
C GLY A 70 8.91 9.01 -11.30
N GLN A 71 8.99 7.69 -11.55
CA GLN A 71 8.60 7.10 -12.83
C GLN A 71 7.08 7.03 -13.05
N GLY A 72 6.26 7.34 -12.03
CA GLY A 72 4.80 7.36 -12.16
C GLY A 72 4.28 8.26 -13.29
N LYS A 73 5.03 9.30 -13.67
CA LYS A 73 4.66 10.21 -14.78
C LYS A 73 5.26 9.81 -16.14
N THR A 74 6.14 8.82 -16.16
CA THR A 74 6.83 8.38 -17.37
C THR A 74 6.00 7.31 -18.06
N ALA A 75 5.58 7.57 -19.31
CA ALA A 75 4.83 6.62 -20.10
C ALA A 75 5.59 5.30 -20.25
N ASN A 76 4.90 4.18 -20.05
CA ASN A 76 5.42 2.81 -20.19
C ASN A 76 6.63 2.46 -19.30
N ALA A 77 6.99 3.27 -18.30
CA ALA A 77 8.15 2.97 -17.45
C ALA A 77 8.06 1.59 -16.79
N PHE A 78 6.84 1.18 -16.40
CA PHE A 78 6.56 -0.08 -15.70
C PHE A 78 6.28 -1.26 -16.63
N LYS A 79 6.33 -1.08 -17.96
CA LYS A 79 5.95 -2.13 -18.92
C LYS A 79 6.81 -3.39 -18.79
N THR A 80 8.07 -3.22 -18.40
CA THR A 80 9.03 -4.31 -18.18
C THR A 80 9.23 -4.64 -16.70
N LEU A 81 8.42 -4.09 -15.80
CA LEU A 81 8.48 -4.44 -14.37
C LEU A 81 8.12 -5.93 -14.21
N ALA A 82 9.08 -6.71 -13.75
CA ALA A 82 8.92 -8.14 -13.50
C ALA A 82 8.65 -8.43 -12.01
N LEU A 83 7.97 -9.54 -11.74
CA LEU A 83 7.63 -9.97 -10.38
C LEU A 83 8.86 -10.20 -9.48
N ASP A 84 10.01 -10.56 -10.04
CA ASP A 84 11.26 -10.76 -9.30
C ASP A 84 11.83 -9.45 -8.70
N LYS A 85 11.38 -8.29 -9.19
CA LYS A 85 11.70 -6.96 -8.62
C LYS A 85 10.79 -6.58 -7.48
N LEU A 86 9.81 -7.42 -7.17
CA LEU A 86 8.79 -7.19 -6.17
C LEU A 86 8.82 -8.30 -5.10
N ARG A 87 8.47 -7.91 -3.88
CA ARG A 87 8.15 -8.80 -2.78
C ARG A 87 6.64 -8.75 -2.59
N GLY A 88 5.95 -9.81 -3.01
CA GLY A 88 4.53 -10.02 -2.76
C GLY A 88 4.31 -10.78 -1.45
N TYR A 89 3.11 -10.65 -0.89
CA TYR A 89 2.73 -11.32 0.36
C TYR A 89 1.81 -12.53 0.16
N GLY A 90 1.50 -12.84 -1.11
CA GLY A 90 0.64 -13.96 -1.51
C GLY A 90 -0.85 -13.66 -1.41
N ASP A 91 -1.66 -14.51 -2.04
CA ASP A 91 -3.11 -14.33 -2.21
C ASP A 91 -3.87 -14.17 -0.88
N ARG A 92 -3.46 -14.92 0.16
CA ARG A 92 -4.04 -14.81 1.51
C ARG A 92 -3.90 -13.44 2.15
N CYS A 93 -2.91 -12.65 1.71
CA CYS A 93 -2.64 -11.31 2.20
C CYS A 93 -3.25 -10.20 1.33
N ALA A 94 -3.97 -10.55 0.26
CA ALA A 94 -4.65 -9.55 -0.56
C ALA A 94 -5.76 -8.87 0.25
N LEU A 95 -5.90 -7.55 0.12
CA LEU A 95 -7.00 -6.83 0.77
C LEU A 95 -8.32 -7.17 0.07
N THR A 96 -9.38 -7.33 0.86
CA THR A 96 -10.74 -7.51 0.37
C THR A 96 -11.44 -6.15 0.33
N PHE A 97 -12.02 -5.79 -0.81
CA PHE A 97 -12.76 -4.54 -0.96
C PHE A 97 -14.28 -4.78 -0.92
N ALA A 98 -14.96 -3.97 -0.11
CA ALA A 98 -16.42 -3.95 0.00
C ALA A 98 -16.95 -2.51 0.14
N SER A 99 -18.22 -2.30 -0.20
CA SER A 99 -18.90 -1.03 0.07
C SER A 99 -19.37 -0.97 1.52
N GLU A 100 -19.08 0.14 2.20
CA GLU A 100 -19.53 0.44 3.56
C GLU A 100 -20.18 1.83 3.55
N GLY A 101 -21.52 1.88 3.49
CA GLY A 101 -22.26 3.13 3.31
C GLY A 101 -21.89 3.79 1.98
N GLN A 102 -21.37 5.02 2.04
CA GLN A 102 -20.89 5.77 0.86
C GLN A 102 -19.40 5.58 0.58
N SER A 103 -18.72 4.73 1.34
CA SER A 103 -17.29 4.47 1.19
C SER A 103 -17.02 3.11 0.57
N VAL A 104 -15.83 2.96 -0.01
CA VAL A 104 -15.29 1.66 -0.44
C VAL A 104 -14.08 1.34 0.44
N VAL A 105 -14.12 0.18 1.09
CA VAL A 105 -13.16 -0.18 2.13
C VAL A 105 -12.42 -1.45 1.72
N GLY A 106 -11.10 -1.32 1.55
CA GLY A 106 -10.17 -2.42 1.46
C GLY A 106 -9.63 -2.77 2.83
N HIS A 107 -9.69 -4.05 3.22
CA HIS A 107 -9.21 -4.51 4.52
C HIS A 107 -8.55 -5.88 4.46
N ILE A 108 -7.52 -6.07 5.29
CA ILE A 108 -6.97 -7.37 5.67
C ILE A 108 -6.60 -7.32 7.15
N SER A 109 -6.85 -8.40 7.88
CA SER A 109 -6.44 -8.51 9.29
C SER A 109 -5.21 -9.39 9.48
N GLY A 110 -4.52 -9.18 10.60
CA GLY A 110 -3.36 -9.96 11.00
C GLY A 110 -3.65 -11.44 11.31
N LYS A 111 -4.94 -11.80 11.43
CA LYS A 111 -5.39 -13.20 11.51
C LYS A 111 -5.34 -13.89 10.15
N GLU A 112 -5.60 -13.14 9.07
CA GLU A 112 -5.66 -13.64 7.70
C GLU A 112 -4.27 -13.56 7.04
N CYS A 113 -3.57 -12.44 7.25
CA CYS A 113 -2.25 -12.20 6.70
C CYS A 113 -1.17 -12.30 7.77
N SER A 114 -0.32 -13.32 7.65
CA SER A 114 0.89 -13.47 8.44
C SER A 114 2.07 -13.86 7.57
N ILE A 115 3.17 -13.13 7.74
CA ILE A 115 4.39 -13.26 6.94
C ILE A 115 5.60 -13.41 7.85
N THR A 116 6.72 -13.88 7.28
CA THR A 116 8.02 -13.84 7.96
C THR A 116 8.68 -12.49 7.68
N ALA A 117 8.89 -11.68 8.72
CA ALA A 117 9.63 -10.43 8.62
C ALA A 117 11.10 -10.66 8.27
N ALA A 118 11.81 -9.61 7.85
CA ALA A 118 13.25 -9.67 7.55
C ALA A 118 14.09 -10.15 8.76
N SER A 119 13.58 -9.97 9.98
CA SER A 119 14.19 -10.49 11.21
C SER A 119 14.04 -12.01 11.40
N GLY A 120 13.34 -12.70 10.50
CA GLY A 120 12.99 -14.12 10.63
C GLY A 120 11.77 -14.39 11.54
N ARG A 121 11.23 -13.34 12.18
CA ARG A 121 10.07 -13.47 13.09
C ARG A 121 8.77 -13.47 12.31
N ARG A 122 7.76 -14.18 12.82
CA ARG A 122 6.39 -14.04 12.33
C ARG A 122 5.88 -12.62 12.58
N MET A 123 5.20 -12.07 11.60
CA MET A 123 4.56 -10.76 11.65
C MET A 123 3.16 -10.85 11.07
N ALA A 124 2.17 -10.43 11.85
CA ALA A 124 0.79 -10.27 11.43
C ALA A 124 0.64 -8.90 10.74
N ILE A 125 -0.04 -8.86 9.59
CA ILE A 125 -0.27 -7.61 8.85
C ILE A 125 -1.74 -7.21 8.95
N ASP A 126 -1.98 -6.01 9.44
CA ASP A 126 -3.28 -5.36 9.42
C ASP A 126 -3.20 -4.16 8.48
N ALA A 127 -4.10 -4.07 7.51
CA ALA A 127 -4.18 -2.92 6.62
C ALA A 127 -5.62 -2.53 6.36
N ARG A 128 -5.87 -1.22 6.28
CA ARG A 128 -7.16 -0.66 5.91
C ARG A 128 -6.97 0.55 5.01
N VAL A 129 -7.63 0.51 3.85
CA VAL A 129 -7.68 1.59 2.87
C VAL A 129 -9.14 1.96 2.66
N VAL A 130 -9.49 3.23 2.80
CA VAL A 130 -10.85 3.72 2.58
C VAL A 130 -10.83 4.73 1.47
N LEU A 131 -11.63 4.52 0.44
CA LEU A 131 -12.01 5.56 -0.50
C LEU A 131 -13.31 6.19 0.00
N LEU A 132 -13.23 7.46 0.39
CA LEU A 132 -14.36 8.24 0.85
C LEU A 132 -15.15 8.84 -0.33
N ALA A 133 -16.40 9.22 -0.09
CA ALA A 133 -17.31 9.73 -1.11
C ALA A 133 -16.82 11.05 -1.77
N ASP A 134 -16.02 11.83 -1.05
CA ASP A 134 -15.39 13.06 -1.55
C ASP A 134 -14.12 12.80 -2.38
N GLY A 135 -13.77 11.54 -2.60
CA GLY A 135 -12.58 11.11 -3.32
C GLY A 135 -11.28 11.16 -2.51
N SER A 136 -11.34 11.49 -1.22
CA SER A 136 -10.20 11.37 -0.31
C SER A 136 -9.94 9.91 0.07
N VAL A 137 -8.69 9.61 0.44
CA VAL A 137 -8.25 8.26 0.80
C VAL A 137 -7.77 8.24 2.23
N GLN A 138 -8.34 7.37 3.06
CA GLN A 138 -7.76 7.04 4.36
C GLN A 138 -6.90 5.80 4.26
N TYR A 139 -5.75 5.82 4.94
CA TYR A 139 -4.83 4.68 4.94
C TYR A 139 -4.26 4.43 6.34
N ARG A 140 -4.27 3.15 6.73
CA ARG A 140 -3.43 2.65 7.80
C ARG A 140 -2.93 1.25 7.48
N GLU A 141 -1.70 0.97 7.89
CA GLU A 141 -1.09 -0.35 7.82
C GLU A 141 -0.16 -0.56 9.01
N SER A 142 -0.14 -1.77 9.55
CA SER A 142 0.78 -2.14 10.61
C SER A 142 1.23 -3.59 10.47
N GLY A 143 2.47 -3.83 10.90
CA GLY A 143 3.01 -5.16 11.11
C GLY A 143 3.22 -5.39 12.59
N GLN A 144 2.53 -6.37 13.18
CA GLN A 144 2.67 -6.71 14.60
C GLN A 144 3.39 -8.05 14.77
N LEU A 145 4.37 -8.07 15.65
CA LEU A 145 5.13 -9.27 16.00
C LEU A 145 4.35 -10.09 17.04
N GLU A 146 4.77 -11.33 17.25
CA GLU A 146 4.09 -12.28 18.13
C GLU A 146 4.01 -11.86 19.60
N ASP A 147 4.92 -10.98 20.02
CA ASP A 147 4.95 -10.40 21.37
C ASP A 147 4.07 -9.14 21.50
N GLY A 148 3.26 -8.84 20.49
CA GLY A 148 2.37 -7.68 20.44
C GLY A 148 3.07 -6.37 20.08
N ARG A 149 4.40 -6.34 19.96
CA ARG A 149 5.10 -5.12 19.52
C ARG A 149 4.90 -4.90 18.03
N TYR A 150 4.81 -3.64 17.65
CA TYR A 150 4.80 -3.27 16.24
C TYR A 150 6.21 -3.32 15.66
N ALA A 151 6.38 -4.07 14.58
CA ALA A 151 7.56 -3.96 13.72
C ALA A 151 7.50 -2.69 12.86
N PHE A 152 6.29 -2.30 12.45
CA PHE A 152 6.02 -1.00 11.85
C PHE A 152 4.56 -0.59 12.05
N ARG A 153 4.31 0.72 11.98
CA ARG A 153 2.97 1.33 11.93
C ARG A 153 3.04 2.52 11.00
N VAL A 154 2.15 2.55 10.02
CA VAL A 154 2.10 3.61 9.02
C VAL A 154 0.64 4.00 8.82
N PRO A 155 0.22 5.13 9.39
CA PRO A 155 0.93 6.00 10.34
C PRO A 155 1.01 5.43 11.78
N PRO A 156 1.79 6.05 12.68
CA PRO A 156 1.94 5.60 14.08
C PRO A 156 0.74 5.94 14.98
N THR A 157 -0.17 6.82 14.57
CA THR A 157 -1.28 7.27 15.43
C THR A 157 -2.64 7.06 14.76
N GLU A 158 -3.15 8.10 14.11
CA GLU A 158 -4.42 8.16 13.38
C GLU A 158 -4.17 7.86 11.90
N PRO A 159 -5.09 7.20 11.17
CA PRO A 159 -4.93 6.94 9.73
C PRO A 159 -4.54 8.20 8.94
N TYR A 160 -3.68 8.07 7.93
CA TYR A 160 -3.43 9.17 7.03
C TYR A 160 -4.72 9.49 6.30
N GLN A 161 -4.99 10.78 6.11
CA GLN A 161 -6.05 11.26 5.24
C GLN A 161 -5.41 12.00 4.06
N PHE A 162 -5.44 11.36 2.89
CA PHE A 162 -4.97 11.93 1.65
C PHE A 162 -6.12 12.65 0.96
N VAL A 163 -6.00 13.98 0.88
CA VAL A 163 -6.89 14.83 0.10
C VAL A 163 -6.23 15.10 -1.24
N ARG A 164 -7.00 15.02 -2.33
CA ARG A 164 -6.50 15.33 -3.67
C ARG A 164 -6.08 16.79 -3.73
N THR A 165 -4.84 17.04 -4.13
CA THR A 165 -4.36 18.39 -4.40
C THR A 165 -4.96 18.88 -5.74
N PRO A 166 -5.30 20.17 -5.86
CA PRO A 166 -5.70 20.79 -7.12
C PRO A 166 -4.68 20.57 -8.24
#